data_AF-A0A5D0VJB7-F1
#
_entry.id   AF-A0A5D0VJB7-F1
#
_cell.length_a   1.000
_cell.length_b   1.000
_cell.length_c   1.000
_cell.angle_alpha   90.00
_cell.angle_beta   90.00
_cell.angle_gamma   90.00
#
_symmetry.space_group_name_H-M   'P 1'
#
loop_
_entity.id
_entity.type
_entity.pdbx_description
1 polymer ?
#
loop_
_entity_poly.entity_id
_entity_poly.type
_entity_poly.pdbx_seq_one_letter_code
_entity_poly.pdbx_strand_id
1 'polypeptide(L)'
;MDESIHERGDFIVVAAVYGGADVEDQVRQGLLACGFDPVRDEFKSSMRMSGNPAAQELRQRLKFILRHCKIALAVCPVVERPILATHVATLLSSVDLPPETPVVAVYMDEGMKPTASEMPCSATVTFGCDSKSVAGIQLADCAAHLVSTMLLEELGIISKTVPASTVYEGAEGEIELAWTLWASIRHALSGKEFVGETDDYGVPEPLMSAFGLVVSDACSDAIKAAAKERLGTVWIGCIH
;
A
#
# COMPACT_ATOMS: atom_id res chain seq x y z
N MET A 1 2.99 -7.02 -6.87
CA MET A 1 1.61 -6.53 -6.65
C MET A 1 0.87 -7.60 -5.90
N ASP A 2 -0.05 -7.19 -5.02
CA ASP A 2 -0.91 -8.08 -4.26
C ASP A 2 -2.21 -7.36 -3.88
N GLU A 3 -3.21 -8.11 -3.45
CA GLU A 3 -4.50 -7.58 -3.03
C GLU A 3 -4.85 -7.90 -1.56
N SER A 4 -5.69 -7.05 -0.97
CA SER A 4 -6.35 -7.32 0.31
C SER A 4 -7.85 -7.19 0.14
N ILE A 5 -8.57 -8.29 0.42
CA ILE A 5 -10.00 -8.44 0.16
C ILE A 5 -10.77 -8.29 1.48
N HIS A 6 -11.78 -7.42 1.48
CA HIS A 6 -12.62 -7.16 2.65
C HIS A 6 -14.10 -7.24 2.30
N GLU A 7 -14.65 -8.46 2.35
CA GLU A 7 -16.08 -8.72 2.14
C GLU A 7 -16.99 -7.90 3.07
N ARG A 8 -16.57 -7.70 4.33
CA ARG A 8 -17.30 -6.89 5.31
C ARG A 8 -17.44 -5.41 4.95
N GLY A 9 -16.58 -4.90 4.08
CA GLY A 9 -16.63 -3.52 3.58
C GLY A 9 -16.96 -3.44 2.11
N ASP A 10 -17.27 -4.58 1.46
CA ASP A 10 -17.47 -4.70 0.01
C ASP A 10 -16.40 -3.98 -0.82
N PHE A 11 -15.12 -4.17 -0.46
CA PHE A 11 -14.02 -3.63 -1.25
C PHE A 11 -12.80 -4.55 -1.29
N ILE A 12 -11.95 -4.30 -2.27
CA ILE A 12 -10.62 -4.85 -2.46
C ILE A 12 -9.67 -3.67 -2.65
N VAL A 13 -8.53 -3.71 -1.97
CA VAL A 13 -7.40 -2.82 -2.26
C VAL A 13 -6.33 -3.64 -2.96
N VAL A 14 -5.97 -3.24 -4.17
CA VAL A 14 -4.79 -3.74 -4.86
C VAL A 14 -3.64 -2.76 -4.63
N ALA A 15 -2.50 -3.25 -4.18
CA ALA A 15 -1.30 -2.44 -4.00
C ALA A 15 -0.22 -2.78 -5.03
N ALA A 16 0.30 -1.73 -5.65
CA ALA A 16 1.46 -1.77 -6.52
C ALA A 16 2.64 -1.06 -5.83
N VAL A 17 3.66 -1.84 -5.47
CA VAL A 17 4.88 -1.32 -4.85
C VAL A 17 5.96 -1.21 -5.91
N TYR A 18 6.50 0.00 -6.08
CA TYR A 18 7.55 0.34 -7.02
C TYR A 18 8.85 0.56 -6.25
N GLY A 19 9.83 -0.30 -6.53
CA GLY A 19 11.21 -0.12 -6.06
C GLY A 19 12.08 0.44 -7.18
N GLY A 20 12.86 1.49 -6.91
CA GLY A 20 13.90 1.96 -7.84
C GLY A 20 15.15 1.07 -7.84
N ALA A 21 15.29 0.23 -6.82
CA ALA A 21 16.30 -0.82 -6.70
C ALA A 21 15.59 -2.15 -6.39
N ASP A 22 16.30 -3.25 -6.59
CA ASP A 22 15.82 -4.56 -6.17
C ASP A 22 15.67 -4.60 -4.64
N VAL A 23 14.47 -4.95 -4.19
CA VAL A 23 14.08 -5.01 -2.77
C VAL A 23 14.04 -6.43 -2.24
N GLU A 24 14.22 -7.45 -3.09
CA GLU A 24 14.05 -8.84 -2.69
C GLU A 24 15.01 -9.25 -1.57
N ASP A 25 16.29 -8.88 -1.68
CA ASP A 25 17.28 -9.17 -0.64
C ASP A 25 16.94 -8.50 0.68
N GLN A 26 16.41 -7.28 0.65
CA GLN A 26 16.00 -6.57 1.87
C GLN A 26 14.83 -7.30 2.56
N VAL A 27 13.86 -7.80 1.78
CA VAL A 27 12.74 -8.59 2.31
C VAL A 27 13.24 -9.91 2.91
N ARG A 28 14.10 -10.65 2.19
CA ARG A 28 14.67 -11.92 2.66
C ARG A 28 15.49 -11.73 3.94
N GLN A 29 16.28 -10.66 4.03
CA GLN A 29 17.00 -10.30 5.26
C GLN A 29 16.05 -9.90 6.39
N GLY A 30 14.93 -9.25 6.08
CA GLY A 30 13.88 -8.96 7.04
C GLY A 30 13.29 -10.22 7.67
N LEU A 31 12.98 -11.23 6.84
CA LEU A 31 12.51 -12.54 7.31
C LEU A 31 13.54 -13.22 8.23
N LEU A 32 14.80 -13.31 7.78
CA LEU A 32 15.89 -13.92 8.54
C LEU A 32 16.10 -13.24 9.90
N ALA A 33 16.11 -11.90 9.93
CA ALA A 33 16.30 -11.13 11.15
C ALA A 33 15.17 -11.35 12.19
N CYS A 34 13.99 -11.75 11.74
CA CYS A 34 12.85 -12.07 12.59
C CYS A 34 12.74 -13.56 12.94
N GLY A 35 13.71 -14.38 12.50
CA GLY A 35 13.74 -15.82 12.78
C GLY A 35 12.90 -16.68 11.82
N PHE A 36 12.49 -16.14 10.67
CA PHE A 36 11.80 -16.86 9.61
C PHE A 36 12.81 -17.42 8.58
N ASP A 37 12.46 -18.55 7.96
CA ASP A 37 13.22 -19.15 6.85
C ASP A 37 12.73 -18.55 5.53
N PRO A 38 13.51 -17.72 4.82
CA PRO A 38 13.06 -17.02 3.60
C PRO A 38 12.78 -17.96 2.42
N VAL A 39 13.14 -19.24 2.49
CA VAL A 39 12.82 -20.24 1.46
C VAL A 39 11.43 -20.86 1.71
N ARG A 40 10.98 -20.89 2.97
CA ARG A 40 9.78 -21.62 3.39
C ARG A 40 8.67 -20.71 3.88
N ASP A 41 9.06 -19.62 4.53
CA ASP A 41 8.21 -18.66 5.18
C ASP A 41 8.08 -17.39 4.32
N GLU A 42 6.98 -16.71 4.54
CA GLU A 42 6.62 -15.47 3.88
C GLU A 42 5.79 -14.63 4.85
N PHE A 43 5.83 -13.32 4.68
CA PHE A 43 4.83 -12.47 5.29
C PHE A 43 3.47 -12.76 4.66
N LYS A 44 2.46 -12.94 5.50
CA LYS A 44 1.04 -12.88 5.10
C LYS A 44 0.31 -11.86 5.96
N SER A 45 -0.50 -11.03 5.33
CA SER A 45 -1.38 -10.08 6.02
C SER A 45 -2.32 -10.73 7.04
N SER A 46 -2.68 -12.01 6.83
CA SER A 46 -3.50 -12.81 7.73
C SER A 46 -2.78 -13.33 8.98
N MET A 47 -1.45 -13.17 9.09
CA MET A 47 -0.69 -13.62 10.25
C MET A 47 -1.22 -12.94 11.53
N ARG A 48 -1.47 -13.75 12.56
CA ARG A 48 -1.88 -13.23 13.87
C ARG A 48 -0.72 -12.49 14.51
N MET A 49 -0.85 -11.17 14.64
CA MET A 49 0.15 -10.31 15.28
C MET A 49 0.08 -10.37 16.80
N SER A 50 -1.13 -10.52 17.38
CA SER A 50 -1.31 -10.60 18.83
C SER A 50 -0.63 -11.84 19.41
N GLY A 51 0.32 -11.64 20.33
CA GLY A 51 1.12 -12.70 20.93
C GLY A 51 2.26 -13.21 20.04
N ASN A 52 2.56 -12.55 18.91
CA ASN A 52 3.63 -12.94 18.00
C ASN A 52 4.59 -11.76 17.75
N PRO A 53 5.60 -11.56 18.61
CA PRO A 53 6.57 -10.48 18.47
C PRO A 53 7.37 -10.54 17.17
N ALA A 54 7.69 -11.74 16.68
CA ALA A 54 8.44 -11.91 15.42
C ALA A 54 7.65 -11.39 14.21
N ALA A 55 6.35 -11.69 14.13
CA ALA A 55 5.49 -11.19 13.06
C ALA A 55 5.26 -9.67 13.15
N GLN A 56 5.16 -9.13 14.37
CA GLN A 56 5.08 -7.68 14.59
C GLN A 56 6.34 -6.97 14.10
N GLU A 57 7.52 -7.48 14.49
CA GLU A 57 8.82 -6.96 14.08
C GLU A 57 8.99 -7.06 12.56
N LEU A 58 8.62 -8.19 11.94
CA LEU A 58 8.66 -8.36 10.49
C LEU A 58 7.83 -7.30 9.78
N ARG A 59 6.59 -7.04 10.25
CA ARG A 59 5.75 -5.97 9.70
C ARG A 59 6.42 -4.60 9.81
N GLN A 60 7.09 -4.29 10.93
CA GLN A 60 7.81 -3.01 11.06
C GLN A 60 8.98 -2.92 10.08
N ARG A 61 9.72 -4.00 9.85
CA ARG A 61 10.80 -4.05 8.86
C ARG A 61 10.29 -3.87 7.43
N LEU A 62 9.20 -4.54 7.06
CA LEU A 62 8.59 -4.34 5.73
C LEU A 62 8.10 -2.90 5.55
N LYS A 63 7.49 -2.29 6.58
CA LYS A 63 7.12 -0.87 6.57
C LYS A 63 8.34 0.04 6.39
N PHE A 64 9.48 -0.30 6.98
CA PHE A 64 10.71 0.45 6.81
C PHE A 64 11.22 0.38 5.36
N ILE A 65 11.20 -0.80 4.74
CA ILE A 65 11.56 -0.97 3.32
C ILE A 65 10.60 -0.18 2.42
N LEU A 66 9.29 -0.22 2.71
CA LEU A 66 8.28 0.52 1.96
C LEU A 66 8.53 2.03 1.92
N ARG A 67 9.18 2.63 2.92
CA ARG A 67 9.54 4.07 2.93
C ARG A 67 10.47 4.46 1.79
N HIS A 68 11.23 3.51 1.26
CA HIS A 68 12.15 3.71 0.14
C HIS A 68 11.53 3.32 -1.21
N CYS A 69 10.25 2.93 -1.20
CA CYS A 69 9.47 2.57 -2.38
C CYS A 69 8.41 3.65 -2.67
N LYS A 70 7.69 3.46 -3.78
CA LYS A 70 6.43 4.14 -4.04
C LYS A 70 5.27 3.17 -4.08
N ILE A 71 4.10 3.59 -3.59
CA ILE A 71 2.91 2.75 -3.46
C ILE A 71 1.80 3.40 -4.28
N ALA A 72 1.31 2.69 -5.29
CA ALA A 72 0.09 3.02 -6.01
C ALA A 72 -1.02 2.04 -5.61
N LEU A 73 -2.26 2.51 -5.65
CA LEU A 73 -3.42 1.81 -5.12
C LEU A 73 -4.57 1.78 -6.11
N ALA A 74 -5.20 0.61 -6.26
CA ALA A 74 -6.52 0.51 -6.87
C ALA A 74 -7.54 0.03 -5.83
N VAL A 75 -8.72 0.66 -5.79
CA VAL A 75 -9.84 0.28 -4.93
C VAL A 75 -11.04 -0.10 -5.79
N CYS A 76 -11.55 -1.31 -5.62
CA CYS A 76 -12.70 -1.81 -6.37
C CYS A 76 -13.63 -2.64 -5.44
N PRO A 77 -14.92 -2.78 -5.75
CA PRO A 77 -15.81 -3.67 -5.00
C PRO A 77 -15.42 -5.14 -5.16
N VAL A 78 -15.89 -6.00 -4.24
CA VAL A 78 -15.51 -7.44 -4.24
C VAL A 78 -15.99 -8.16 -5.49
N VAL A 79 -17.11 -7.73 -6.06
CA VAL A 79 -17.66 -8.27 -7.31
C VAL A 79 -16.71 -8.14 -8.50
N GLU A 80 -15.78 -7.17 -8.47
CA GLU A 80 -14.79 -6.94 -9.53
C GLU A 80 -13.50 -7.76 -9.36
N ARG A 81 -13.42 -8.65 -8.36
CA ARG A 81 -12.29 -9.57 -8.20
C ARG A 81 -11.89 -10.32 -9.48
N PRO A 82 -12.81 -10.79 -10.35
CA PRO A 82 -12.42 -11.46 -11.58
C PRO A 82 -11.66 -10.57 -12.59
N ILE A 83 -11.71 -9.24 -12.43
CA ILE A 83 -11.12 -8.25 -13.34
C ILE A 83 -10.03 -7.39 -12.68
N LEU A 84 -9.41 -7.84 -11.57
CA LEU A 84 -8.36 -7.08 -10.88
C LEU A 84 -7.22 -6.63 -11.82
N ALA A 85 -6.79 -7.48 -12.76
CA ALA A 85 -5.74 -7.12 -13.71
C ALA A 85 -6.13 -5.94 -14.62
N THR A 86 -7.41 -5.71 -14.88
CA THR A 86 -7.91 -4.52 -15.58
C THR A 86 -7.65 -3.25 -14.76
N HIS A 87 -7.98 -3.28 -13.46
CA HIS A 87 -7.71 -2.14 -12.57
C HIS A 87 -6.21 -1.90 -12.41
N VAL A 88 -5.41 -2.97 -12.40
CA VAL A 88 -3.95 -2.87 -12.40
C VAL A 88 -3.43 -2.18 -13.66
N ALA A 89 -3.92 -2.53 -14.84
CA ALA A 89 -3.53 -1.87 -16.08
C ALA A 89 -3.83 -0.36 -16.05
N THR A 90 -5.02 0.02 -15.57
CA THR A 90 -5.39 1.42 -15.36
C THR A 90 -4.47 2.11 -14.34
N LEU A 91 -4.19 1.46 -13.22
CA LEU A 91 -3.32 1.98 -12.17
C LEU A 91 -1.90 2.22 -12.67
N LEU A 92 -1.32 1.25 -13.37
CA LEU A 92 0.02 1.36 -13.96
C LEU A 92 0.12 2.52 -14.97
N SER A 93 -0.99 2.90 -15.59
CA SER A 93 -1.05 4.02 -16.54
C SER A 93 -1.26 5.37 -15.84
N SER A 94 -1.66 5.38 -14.57
CA SER A 94 -1.97 6.59 -13.80
C SER A 94 -0.90 6.96 -12.77
N VAL A 95 0.19 6.19 -12.66
CA VAL A 95 1.24 6.49 -11.68
C VAL A 95 2.09 7.69 -12.08
N ASP A 96 2.48 8.48 -11.08
CA ASP A 96 3.38 9.63 -11.24
C ASP A 96 4.85 9.18 -11.32
N LEU A 97 5.21 8.52 -12.41
CA LEU A 97 6.59 8.19 -12.75
C LEU A 97 7.21 9.26 -13.67
N PRO A 98 8.51 9.60 -13.50
CA PRO A 98 9.21 10.40 -14.50
C PRO A 98 9.17 9.70 -15.87
N PRO A 99 9.04 10.45 -16.99
CA PRO A 99 8.98 9.86 -18.34
C PRO A 99 10.19 8.95 -18.69
N GLU A 100 11.34 9.26 -18.10
CA GLU A 100 12.62 8.55 -18.27
C GLU A 100 12.68 7.22 -17.47
N THR A 101 11.70 6.93 -16.62
CA THR A 101 11.69 5.77 -15.72
C THR A 101 10.62 4.77 -16.15
N PRO A 102 10.91 3.92 -17.16
CA PRO A 102 9.94 2.95 -17.62
C PRO A 102 9.68 1.87 -16.56
N VAL A 103 8.45 1.40 -16.51
CA VAL A 103 8.12 0.15 -15.80
C VAL A 103 8.65 -1.00 -16.64
N VAL A 104 9.67 -1.70 -16.14
CA VAL A 104 10.37 -2.77 -16.86
C VAL A 104 9.80 -4.15 -16.57
N ALA A 105 9.37 -4.38 -15.33
CA ALA A 105 8.83 -5.66 -14.88
C ALA A 105 7.68 -5.46 -13.90
N VAL A 106 6.65 -6.29 -14.04
CA VAL A 106 5.50 -6.33 -13.13
C VAL A 106 5.27 -7.77 -12.71
N TYR A 107 5.33 -8.02 -11.40
CA TYR A 107 5.07 -9.32 -10.81
C TYR A 107 3.76 -9.27 -10.03
N MET A 108 2.83 -10.15 -10.39
CA MET A 108 1.51 -10.24 -9.77
C MET A 108 1.37 -11.55 -9.00
N ASP A 109 0.85 -11.46 -7.78
CA ASP A 109 0.52 -12.60 -6.95
C ASP A 109 -0.47 -13.57 -7.63
N GLU A 110 -0.53 -14.80 -7.13
CA GLU A 110 -1.42 -15.87 -7.59
C GLU A 110 -2.92 -15.50 -7.55
N GLY A 111 -3.31 -14.57 -6.69
CA GLY A 111 -4.68 -14.05 -6.59
C GLY A 111 -5.17 -13.34 -7.87
N MET A 112 -4.26 -12.80 -8.69
CA MET A 112 -4.58 -12.01 -9.87
C MET A 112 -4.45 -12.80 -11.17
N LYS A 113 -5.57 -12.90 -11.89
CA LYS A 113 -5.63 -13.61 -13.18
C LYS A 113 -5.45 -12.67 -14.36
N PRO A 114 -4.84 -13.12 -15.47
CA PRO A 114 -4.75 -12.34 -16.70
C PRO A 114 -6.13 -11.93 -17.22
N THR A 115 -6.22 -10.70 -17.72
CA THR A 115 -7.38 -10.17 -18.46
C THR A 115 -6.95 -9.76 -19.87
N ALA A 116 -7.91 -9.32 -20.70
CA ALA A 116 -7.62 -8.80 -22.04
C ALA A 116 -7.07 -7.35 -22.03
N SER A 117 -6.87 -6.75 -20.86
CA SER A 117 -6.38 -5.38 -20.72
C SER A 117 -4.93 -5.25 -21.15
N GLU A 118 -4.63 -4.16 -21.87
CA GLU A 118 -3.27 -3.85 -22.28
C GLU A 118 -2.47 -3.34 -21.08
N MET A 119 -1.39 -4.05 -20.77
CA MET A 119 -0.40 -3.61 -19.79
C MET A 119 0.60 -2.65 -20.46
N PRO A 120 1.35 -1.82 -19.70
CA PRO A 120 2.33 -0.91 -20.28
C PRO A 120 3.30 -1.66 -21.21
N CYS A 121 3.45 -1.20 -22.45
CA CYS A 121 4.26 -1.87 -23.47
C CYS A 121 5.75 -2.05 -23.09
N SER A 122 6.25 -1.24 -22.15
CA SER A 122 7.62 -1.33 -21.64
C SER A 122 7.83 -2.46 -20.62
N ALA A 123 6.75 -3.04 -20.09
CA ALA A 123 6.80 -3.93 -18.94
C ALA A 123 6.70 -5.41 -19.35
N THR A 124 7.61 -6.24 -18.84
CA THR A 124 7.43 -7.69 -18.80
C THR A 124 6.51 -8.03 -17.64
N VAL A 125 5.34 -8.59 -17.94
CA VAL A 125 4.32 -8.92 -16.92
C VAL A 125 4.32 -10.41 -16.64
N THR A 126 4.49 -10.76 -15.36
CA THR A 126 4.46 -12.14 -14.88
C THR A 126 3.31 -12.31 -13.89
N PHE A 127 2.37 -13.19 -14.23
CA PHE A 127 1.23 -13.56 -13.39
C PHE A 127 1.52 -14.85 -12.62
N GLY A 128 0.78 -15.09 -11.53
CA GLY A 128 0.89 -16.35 -10.81
C GLY A 128 2.22 -16.51 -10.07
N CYS A 129 2.76 -15.41 -9.57
CA CYS A 129 4.04 -15.43 -8.87
C CYS A 129 3.87 -15.92 -7.43
N ASP A 130 4.69 -16.90 -7.03
CA ASP A 130 4.83 -17.29 -5.63
C ASP A 130 5.60 -16.21 -4.86
N SER A 131 5.00 -15.65 -3.81
CA SER A 131 5.56 -14.59 -2.96
C SER A 131 6.84 -15.00 -2.22
N LYS A 132 7.13 -16.31 -2.10
CA LYS A 132 8.41 -16.83 -1.57
C LYS A 132 9.52 -16.72 -2.62
N SER A 133 9.17 -16.94 -3.88
CA SER A 133 10.10 -16.84 -5.00
C SER A 133 10.37 -15.38 -5.37
N VAL A 134 9.31 -14.56 -5.42
CA VAL A 134 9.38 -13.12 -5.70
C VAL A 134 9.07 -12.33 -4.44
N ALA A 135 10.10 -12.16 -3.59
CA ALA A 135 9.93 -11.62 -2.24
C ALA A 135 9.35 -10.20 -2.21
N GLY A 136 9.53 -9.40 -3.27
CA GLY A 136 8.94 -8.06 -3.39
C GLY A 136 7.40 -8.05 -3.32
N ILE A 137 6.72 -9.16 -3.64
CA ILE A 137 5.26 -9.28 -3.52
C ILE A 137 4.81 -9.15 -2.07
N GLN A 138 5.63 -9.59 -1.10
CA GLN A 138 5.31 -9.49 0.33
C GLN A 138 5.21 -8.03 0.81
N LEU A 139 5.91 -7.10 0.14
CA LEU A 139 5.74 -5.65 0.39
C LEU A 139 4.38 -5.16 -0.11
N ALA A 140 3.91 -5.69 -1.24
CA ALA A 140 2.59 -5.37 -1.78
C ALA A 140 1.46 -5.92 -0.89
N ASP A 141 1.59 -7.15 -0.38
CA ASP A 141 0.67 -7.71 0.62
C ASP A 141 0.61 -6.80 1.86
N CYS A 142 1.78 -6.43 2.37
CA CYS A 142 1.90 -5.52 3.50
C CYS A 142 1.19 -4.19 3.21
N ALA A 143 1.50 -3.53 2.09
CA ALA A 143 0.89 -2.27 1.71
C ALA A 143 -0.64 -2.37 1.55
N ALA A 144 -1.14 -3.39 0.82
CA ALA A 144 -2.57 -3.61 0.60
C ALA A 144 -3.31 -3.81 1.93
N HIS A 145 -2.72 -4.54 2.86
CA HIS A 145 -3.30 -4.76 4.19
C HIS A 145 -3.31 -3.50 5.05
N LEU A 146 -2.22 -2.72 5.06
CA LEU A 146 -2.15 -1.47 5.83
C LEU A 146 -3.22 -0.49 5.33
N VAL A 147 -3.29 -0.29 4.01
CA VAL A 147 -4.25 0.63 3.37
C VAL A 147 -5.67 0.15 3.57
N SER A 148 -5.94 -1.15 3.41
CA SER A 148 -7.28 -1.67 3.67
C SER A 148 -7.72 -1.47 5.11
N THR A 149 -6.79 -1.59 6.07
CA THR A 149 -7.09 -1.32 7.48
C THR A 149 -7.44 0.15 7.69
N MET A 150 -6.72 1.08 7.04
CA MET A 150 -7.07 2.50 7.08
C MET A 150 -8.46 2.76 6.48
N LEU A 151 -8.78 2.14 5.35
CA LEU A 151 -10.07 2.32 4.68
C LEU A 151 -11.23 1.74 5.48
N LEU A 152 -11.01 0.62 6.19
CA LEU A 152 -12.01 0.06 7.12
C LEU A 152 -12.31 0.99 8.29
N GLU A 153 -11.30 1.71 8.81
CA GLU A 153 -11.49 2.72 9.85
C GLU A 153 -12.21 3.95 9.31
N GLU A 154 -11.84 4.42 8.12
CA GLU A 154 -12.51 5.53 7.43
C GLU A 154 -14.01 5.26 7.18
N LEU A 155 -14.34 4.03 6.80
CA LEU A 155 -15.72 3.58 6.61
C LEU A 155 -16.47 3.36 7.93
N GLY A 156 -15.82 3.52 9.09
CA GLY A 156 -16.41 3.27 10.41
C GLY A 156 -16.70 1.79 10.70
N ILE A 157 -16.17 0.86 9.88
CA ILE A 157 -16.40 -0.59 10.03
C ILE A 157 -15.59 -1.15 11.20
N ILE A 158 -14.40 -0.58 11.43
CA ILE A 158 -13.61 -0.86 12.62
C ILE A 158 -13.22 0.46 13.28
N SER A 159 -12.96 0.41 14.58
CA SER A 159 -12.32 1.49 15.31
C SER A 159 -11.27 0.84 16.20
N LYS A 160 -10.00 1.16 15.96
CA LYS A 160 -8.87 0.57 16.68
C LYS A 160 -7.93 1.67 17.10
N THR A 161 -7.48 1.60 18.35
CA THR A 161 -6.43 2.48 18.86
C THR A 161 -5.21 1.67 19.27
N VAL A 162 -4.09 2.36 19.38
CA VAL A 162 -2.86 1.87 19.98
C VAL A 162 -2.33 2.92 20.97
N PRO A 163 -1.53 2.51 21.97
CA PRO A 163 -0.91 3.46 22.88
C PRO A 163 -0.12 4.52 22.11
N ALA A 164 -0.31 5.80 22.44
CA ALA A 164 0.38 6.93 21.81
C ALA A 164 1.91 6.80 21.92
N SER A 165 2.39 6.16 22.99
CA SER A 165 3.78 5.80 23.22
C SER A 165 4.42 4.95 22.11
N THR A 166 3.61 4.30 21.26
CA THR A 166 4.08 3.53 20.09
C THR A 166 4.64 4.44 18.99
N VAL A 167 4.24 5.71 18.97
CA VAL A 167 4.68 6.71 17.98
C VAL A 167 5.49 7.82 18.66
N TYR A 168 5.06 8.25 19.84
CA TYR A 168 5.64 9.37 20.58
C TYR A 168 6.14 8.89 21.94
N GLU A 169 7.44 8.70 22.08
CA GLU A 169 8.04 8.20 23.31
C GLU A 169 7.62 9.05 24.53
N GLY A 170 7.10 8.40 25.57
CA GLY A 170 6.61 9.06 26.78
C GLY A 170 5.23 9.71 26.69
N ALA A 171 4.55 9.67 25.54
CA ALA A 171 3.19 10.17 25.41
C ALA A 171 2.17 9.21 26.07
N GLU A 172 1.26 9.77 26.86
CA GLU A 172 0.12 9.07 27.43
C GLU A 172 -1.08 9.11 26.46
N GLY A 173 -1.99 8.15 26.62
CA GLY A 173 -3.23 8.06 25.84
C GLY A 173 -3.15 7.12 24.65
N GLU A 174 -4.17 7.21 23.81
CA GLU A 174 -4.43 6.31 22.70
C GLU A 174 -4.52 7.12 21.41
N ILE A 175 -3.98 6.56 20.32
CA ILE A 175 -4.04 7.15 18.98
C ILE A 175 -4.66 6.14 18.01
N GLU A 176 -5.37 6.63 17.01
CA GLU A 176 -5.99 5.79 15.99
C GLU A 176 -4.95 4.94 15.25
N LEU A 177 -5.25 3.65 15.09
CA LEU A 177 -4.36 2.73 14.39
C LEU A 177 -4.20 3.19 12.92
N ALA A 178 -5.28 3.55 12.23
CA ALA A 178 -5.22 4.05 10.85
C ALA A 178 -4.25 5.23 10.69
N TRP A 179 -4.22 6.15 11.66
CA TRP A 179 -3.21 7.20 11.68
C TRP A 179 -1.81 6.58 11.74
N THR A 180 -1.47 5.80 12.77
CA THR A 180 -0.11 5.21 12.87
C THR A 180 0.33 4.42 11.61
N LEU A 181 -0.60 3.77 10.92
CA LEU A 181 -0.35 3.08 9.65
C LEU A 181 -0.07 4.08 8.54
N TRP A 182 -0.94 5.08 8.33
CA TRP A 182 -0.74 6.14 7.34
C TRP A 182 0.60 6.86 7.57
N ALA A 183 0.92 7.25 8.81
CA ALA A 183 2.17 7.90 9.22
C ALA A 183 3.40 7.18 8.69
N SER A 184 3.36 5.86 8.76
CA SER A 184 4.52 5.01 8.53
C SER A 184 4.85 4.81 7.05
N ILE A 185 3.88 5.01 6.16
CA ILE A 185 4.01 4.79 4.71
C ILE A 185 3.67 6.02 3.86
N ARG A 186 3.26 7.15 4.45
CA ARG A 186 2.79 8.34 3.70
C ARG A 186 3.77 8.83 2.63
N HIS A 187 5.08 8.84 2.90
CA HIS A 187 6.08 9.26 1.90
C HIS A 187 6.14 8.32 0.68
N ALA A 188 5.78 7.05 0.86
CA ALA A 188 5.67 6.09 -0.21
C ALA A 188 4.38 6.27 -1.02
N LEU A 189 3.30 6.74 -0.37
CA LEU A 189 2.01 7.07 -1.00
C LEU A 189 2.03 8.40 -1.77
N SER A 190 2.98 9.30 -1.50
CA SER A 190 2.98 10.64 -2.09
C SER A 190 3.52 10.67 -3.52
N GLY A 191 2.85 11.41 -4.41
CA GLY A 191 3.34 11.83 -5.71
C GLY A 191 4.28 13.03 -5.61
N LYS A 192 4.46 13.74 -6.72
CA LYS A 192 5.32 14.92 -6.88
C LYS A 192 4.55 16.23 -7.01
N GLU A 193 3.27 16.19 -7.31
CA GLU A 193 2.46 17.40 -7.51
C GLU A 193 1.96 17.95 -6.17
N PHE A 194 2.12 19.25 -5.95
CA PHE A 194 1.49 19.96 -4.84
C PHE A 194 0.02 20.22 -5.15
N VAL A 195 -0.87 19.92 -4.21
CA VAL A 195 -2.33 20.07 -4.37
C VAL A 195 -2.96 20.97 -3.31
N GLY A 196 -2.18 21.46 -2.35
CA GLY A 196 -2.61 22.40 -1.31
C GLY A 196 -2.61 23.85 -1.78
N GLU A 197 -3.12 24.72 -0.92
CA GLU A 197 -3.03 26.17 -1.13
C GLU A 197 -1.58 26.63 -1.02
N THR A 198 -1.32 27.81 -1.58
CA THR A 198 -0.03 28.48 -1.46
C THR A 198 -0.19 29.61 -0.46
N ASP A 199 0.76 29.73 0.48
CA ASP A 199 0.74 30.82 1.44
C ASP A 199 1.03 32.19 0.79
N ASP A 200 0.92 33.26 1.59
CA ASP A 200 1.18 34.64 1.15
C ASP A 200 2.61 34.87 0.61
N TYR A 201 3.54 33.94 0.86
CA TYR A 201 4.93 33.99 0.43
C TYR A 201 5.22 33.12 -0.80
N GLY A 202 4.20 32.47 -1.38
CA GLY A 202 4.38 31.60 -2.54
C GLY A 202 4.86 30.19 -2.18
N VAL A 203 4.83 29.80 -0.89
CA VAL A 203 5.23 28.47 -0.44
C VAL A 203 4.00 27.56 -0.42
N PRO A 204 4.01 26.45 -1.19
CA PRO A 204 2.89 25.52 -1.17
C PRO A 204 2.84 24.77 0.16
N GLU A 205 1.64 24.50 0.67
CA GLU A 205 1.47 23.54 1.74
C GLU A 205 2.13 22.19 1.36
N PRO A 206 2.69 21.45 2.32
CA PRO A 206 3.32 20.16 2.07
C PRO A 206 2.26 19.05 1.86
N LEU A 207 1.23 19.35 1.08
CA LEU A 207 0.14 18.46 0.68
C LEU A 207 0.36 18.05 -0.78
N MET A 208 0.60 16.76 -0.99
CA MET A 208 0.92 16.18 -2.29
C MET A 208 -0.28 15.41 -2.85
N SER A 209 -0.33 15.27 -4.17
CA SER A 209 -1.15 14.24 -4.82
C SER A 209 -0.71 12.84 -4.39
N ALA A 210 -1.59 11.85 -4.55
CA ALA A 210 -1.20 10.44 -4.42
C ALA A 210 -0.26 10.03 -5.57
N PHE A 211 0.68 9.13 -5.29
CA PHE A 211 1.59 8.58 -6.31
C PHE A 211 0.83 7.82 -7.41
N GLY A 212 -0.26 7.17 -7.04
CA GLY A 212 -1.22 6.59 -7.96
C GLY A 212 -2.43 6.08 -7.19
N LEU A 213 -3.62 6.54 -7.56
CA LEU A 213 -4.87 6.12 -6.96
C LEU A 213 -5.91 5.94 -8.07
N VAL A 214 -6.45 4.73 -8.18
CA VAL A 214 -7.60 4.41 -9.02
C VAL A 214 -8.72 3.93 -8.12
N VAL A 215 -9.91 4.51 -8.26
CA VAL A 215 -11.11 4.04 -7.56
C VAL A 215 -12.13 3.65 -8.62
N SER A 216 -12.60 2.41 -8.57
CA SER A 216 -13.59 1.91 -9.53
C SER A 216 -14.89 2.71 -9.45
N ASP A 217 -15.49 3.00 -10.60
CA ASP A 217 -16.81 3.62 -10.68
C ASP A 217 -17.91 2.71 -10.13
N ALA A 218 -17.67 1.40 -10.03
CA ALA A 218 -18.59 0.45 -9.43
C ALA A 218 -18.57 0.46 -7.88
N CYS A 219 -17.60 1.13 -7.25
CA CYS A 219 -17.61 1.33 -5.81
C CYS A 219 -18.85 2.13 -5.37
N SER A 220 -19.36 1.84 -4.16
CA SER A 220 -20.38 2.68 -3.54
C SER A 220 -19.86 4.10 -3.28
N ASP A 221 -20.75 5.08 -3.17
CA ASP A 221 -20.38 6.47 -2.87
C ASP A 221 -19.61 6.59 -1.56
N ALA A 222 -19.93 5.75 -0.57
CA ALA A 222 -19.21 5.69 0.70
C ALA A 222 -17.75 5.25 0.51
N ILE A 223 -17.49 4.20 -0.29
CA ILE A 223 -16.12 3.75 -0.59
C ILE A 223 -15.37 4.81 -1.39
N LYS A 224 -16.02 5.44 -2.38
CA LYS A 224 -15.40 6.51 -3.18
C LYS A 224 -15.00 7.70 -2.32
N ALA A 225 -15.90 8.14 -1.43
CA ALA A 225 -15.63 9.23 -0.51
C ALA A 225 -14.49 8.89 0.44
N ALA A 226 -14.55 7.72 1.11
CA ALA A 226 -13.54 7.26 2.04
C ALA A 226 -12.16 7.10 1.38
N ALA A 227 -12.10 6.50 0.19
CA ALA A 227 -10.85 6.35 -0.56
C ALA A 227 -10.26 7.72 -0.95
N LYS A 228 -11.10 8.66 -1.41
CA LYS A 228 -10.66 10.00 -1.77
C LYS A 228 -10.16 10.79 -0.55
N GLU A 229 -10.89 10.74 0.56
CA GLU A 229 -10.53 11.42 1.81
C GLU A 229 -9.23 10.88 2.40
N ARG A 230 -9.10 9.54 2.49
CA ARG A 230 -7.96 8.91 3.12
C ARG A 230 -6.71 8.81 2.24
N LEU A 231 -6.88 8.69 0.92
CA LEU A 231 -5.80 8.30 0.00
C LEU A 231 -5.61 9.30 -1.16
N GLY A 232 -6.53 10.24 -1.38
CA GLY A 232 -6.49 11.13 -2.54
C GLY A 232 -5.39 12.19 -2.45
N THR A 233 -5.04 12.62 -1.24
CA THR A 233 -3.95 13.55 -0.97
C THR A 233 -3.10 13.04 0.18
N VAL A 234 -1.85 13.51 0.24
CA VAL A 234 -0.87 13.01 1.21
C VAL A 234 -0.09 14.18 1.80
N TRP A 235 -0.26 14.40 3.10
CA TRP A 235 0.55 15.37 3.83
C TRP A 235 1.96 14.81 4.10
N ILE A 236 2.99 15.50 3.63
CA ILE A 236 4.41 15.15 3.82
C ILE A 236 5.14 16.08 4.79
N GLY A 237 4.44 17.04 5.38
CA GLY A 237 5.00 17.95 6.38
C GLY A 237 5.32 17.25 7.72
N CYS A 238 5.79 18.05 8.68
CA CYS A 238 5.96 17.60 10.05
C CYS A 238 4.60 17.15 10.62
N ILE A 239 4.65 16.05 11.36
CA ILE A 239 3.55 15.49 12.14
C ILE A 239 4.09 15.38 13.57
N HIS A 240 3.57 16.20 14.46
CA HIS A 240 3.95 16.22 15.88
C HIS A 240 2.73 15.81 16.68
#